data_AF-A0A4P8SI78-F1
#
_entry.id   AF-A0A4P8SI78-F1
#
_cell.length_a   1.000
_cell.length_b   1.000
_cell.length_c   1.000
_cell.angle_alpha   90.00
_cell.angle_beta   90.00
_cell.angle_gamma   90.00
#
_symmetry.space_group_name_H-M   'P 1'
#
loop_
_entity.id
_entity.type
_entity.pdbx_description
1 polymer ?
#
loop_
_entity_poly.entity_id
_entity_poly.type
_entity_poly.pdbx_seq_one_letter_code
_entity_poly.pdbx_strand_id
1 'polypeptide(L)'
;MKRLSLYLSLVTFVFLVGCSDSDSKKENTTTTEEPVVTEETSSTEQSGTENESETKTETVTSNPDSELAQDFTNYIDEIILLAPEEDRIIGLYDSVTGANYVSDEILYYTLLDDVLPGYRQFVVELETIMPKNPRIQDLHELYIEGANTQYNAFTLMISALEEQDMETMTQANQGLDQARALLRDWLYELEAISAETGVSLQ
;
A
#
# COMPACT_ATOMS: atom_id res chain seq x y z
N MET A 1 16.23 39.02 -5.93
CA MET A 1 16.61 39.52 -4.58
C MET A 1 15.48 40.34 -3.98
N LYS A 2 14.86 39.87 -2.89
CA LYS A 2 14.19 40.69 -1.87
C LYS A 2 13.99 39.79 -0.64
N ARG A 3 14.95 39.84 0.29
CA ARG A 3 14.82 39.22 1.61
C ARG A 3 14.03 40.18 2.49
N LEU A 4 13.02 39.73 3.21
CA LEU A 4 12.38 40.55 4.23
C LEU A 4 12.00 39.74 5.48
N SER A 5 12.77 39.99 6.53
CA SER A 5 12.43 39.87 7.96
C SER A 5 11.81 38.56 8.47
N LEU A 6 12.73 37.68 8.86
CA LEU A 6 12.55 36.67 9.91
C LEU A 6 12.11 37.34 11.23
N TYR A 7 10.89 37.11 11.69
CA TYR A 7 10.44 37.52 13.04
C TYR A 7 10.55 36.36 14.02
N LEU A 8 11.67 36.33 14.73
CA LEU A 8 11.94 35.44 15.86
C LEU A 8 11.09 35.86 17.08
N SER A 9 9.87 35.34 17.20
CA SER A 9 9.07 35.49 18.42
C SER A 9 9.44 34.41 19.43
N LEU A 10 10.47 34.71 20.23
CA LEU A 10 10.87 33.89 21.36
C LEU A 10 9.90 34.10 22.53
N VAL A 11 8.96 33.17 22.74
CA VAL A 11 8.16 33.09 23.97
C VAL A 11 8.54 31.83 24.74
N THR A 12 8.78 32.03 26.03
CA THR A 12 9.52 31.11 26.91
C THR A 12 8.68 29.97 27.47
N PHE A 13 9.35 28.83 27.67
CA PHE A 13 8.92 27.70 28.48
C PHE A 13 8.22 28.08 29.79
N VAL A 14 7.12 27.39 30.09
CA VAL A 14 6.73 27.07 31.48
C VAL A 14 6.52 25.56 31.56
N PHE A 15 7.51 24.86 32.14
CA PHE A 15 7.32 23.49 32.58
C PHE A 15 6.38 23.48 33.79
N LEU A 16 5.28 22.74 33.71
CA LEU A 16 4.59 22.24 34.91
C LEU A 16 4.77 20.73 34.97
N VAL A 17 5.79 20.31 35.74
CA VAL A 17 5.99 18.92 36.13
C VAL A 17 4.91 18.55 37.15
N GLY A 18 3.93 17.76 36.72
CA GLY A 18 2.94 17.14 37.59
C GLY A 18 3.29 15.68 37.87
N CYS A 19 4.11 15.41 38.90
CA CYS A 19 4.22 14.06 39.43
C CYS A 19 2.97 13.75 40.28
N SER A 20 2.21 12.74 39.89
CA SER A 20 1.34 12.00 40.82
C SER A 20 1.65 10.52 40.67
N ASP A 21 2.43 10.01 41.61
CA ASP A 21 2.83 8.60 41.70
C ASP A 21 1.90 7.88 42.69
N SER A 22 1.30 6.78 42.27
CA SER A 22 0.55 5.87 43.17
C SER A 22 0.57 4.44 42.63
N ASP A 23 1.62 3.73 43.01
CA ASP A 23 1.92 2.32 42.72
C ASP A 23 0.93 1.32 43.38
N SER A 24 0.52 0.28 42.64
CA SER A 24 0.05 -1.00 43.24
C SER A 24 0.12 -2.21 42.28
N LYS A 25 1.34 -2.71 42.08
CA LYS A 25 1.73 -4.14 42.29
C LYS A 25 0.88 -5.32 41.72
N LYS A 26 1.44 -5.97 40.69
CA LYS A 26 1.70 -7.43 40.47
C LYS A 26 0.71 -8.54 40.93
N GLU A 27 0.36 -9.44 40.00
CA GLU A 27 0.72 -10.89 39.92
C GLU A 27 0.18 -11.43 38.56
N ASN A 28 0.91 -12.03 37.61
CA ASN A 28 1.89 -13.12 37.49
C ASN A 28 1.31 -14.57 37.38
N THR A 29 1.67 -15.19 36.26
CA THR A 29 1.46 -16.54 35.71
C THR A 29 1.62 -17.73 36.66
N THR A 30 0.90 -18.83 36.39
CA THR A 30 1.26 -20.23 36.75
C THR A 30 0.54 -21.17 35.75
N THR A 31 1.19 -21.89 34.81
CA THR A 31 2.00 -23.15 34.86
C THR A 31 1.18 -24.43 34.51
N THR A 32 1.89 -25.50 34.07
CA THR A 32 1.47 -26.92 33.86
C THR A 32 0.77 -27.21 32.50
N GLU A 33 1.22 -28.13 31.63
CA GLU A 33 2.48 -28.93 31.54
C GLU A 33 2.67 -29.59 30.14
N GLU A 34 3.87 -30.08 29.81
CA GLU A 34 4.11 -31.15 28.81
C GLU A 34 4.39 -32.49 29.53
N PRO A 35 4.08 -33.66 28.94
CA PRO A 35 5.16 -34.54 28.41
C PRO A 35 4.77 -35.35 27.12
N VAL A 36 5.58 -35.51 26.05
CA VAL A 36 6.82 -36.33 25.81
C VAL A 36 6.58 -37.75 25.21
N VAL A 37 7.54 -38.21 24.35
CA VAL A 37 7.70 -39.53 23.61
C VAL A 37 6.89 -39.69 22.30
N THR A 38 7.39 -39.92 21.05
CA THR A 38 8.58 -40.56 20.37
C THR A 38 8.35 -42.02 19.87
N GLU A 39 9.07 -42.42 18.78
CA GLU A 39 9.16 -43.76 18.10
C GLU A 39 7.96 -44.14 17.20
N GLU A 40 8.01 -44.84 16.04
CA GLU A 40 9.01 -45.50 15.13
C GLU A 40 8.39 -45.46 13.69
N THR A 41 9.02 -45.23 12.51
CA THR A 41 10.10 -45.91 11.73
C THR A 41 9.61 -46.71 10.49
N SER A 42 10.40 -46.67 9.40
CA SER A 42 10.55 -47.65 8.28
C SER A 42 9.76 -47.59 6.95
N SER A 43 10.51 -47.23 5.89
CA SER A 43 10.79 -48.01 4.66
C SER A 43 9.74 -48.24 3.54
N THR A 44 10.09 -48.50 2.26
CA THR A 44 11.26 -48.19 1.35
C THR A 44 11.00 -48.92 0.00
N GLU A 45 11.28 -48.29 -1.16
CA GLU A 45 11.50 -48.93 -2.52
C GLU A 45 10.32 -49.69 -3.22
N GLN A 46 10.26 -49.91 -4.55
CA GLN A 46 10.87 -49.30 -5.76
C GLN A 46 10.20 -49.87 -7.04
N SER A 47 10.38 -49.17 -8.17
CA SER A 47 10.58 -49.71 -9.55
C SER A 47 9.37 -49.95 -10.47
N GLY A 48 9.55 -49.59 -11.74
CA GLY A 48 8.54 -49.78 -12.81
C GLY A 48 8.75 -48.93 -14.09
N THR A 49 9.89 -49.08 -14.76
CA THR A 49 10.14 -48.64 -16.18
C THR A 49 9.13 -49.34 -17.12
N GLU A 50 8.75 -48.93 -18.35
CA GLU A 50 9.35 -48.13 -19.44
C GLU A 50 8.22 -47.48 -20.29
N ASN A 51 8.49 -46.44 -21.10
CA ASN A 51 8.63 -46.54 -22.56
C ASN A 51 8.81 -45.15 -23.24
N GLU A 52 9.37 -45.14 -24.45
CA GLU A 52 9.76 -43.95 -25.23
C GLU A 52 8.58 -43.16 -25.81
N SER A 53 8.74 -41.83 -25.86
CA SER A 53 8.23 -41.04 -26.99
C SER A 53 9.08 -39.79 -27.18
N GLU A 54 9.81 -39.73 -28.29
CA GLU A 54 10.55 -38.53 -28.68
C GLU A 54 9.57 -37.40 -29.05
N THR A 55 9.42 -36.42 -28.15
CA THR A 55 9.04 -35.06 -28.55
C THR A 55 10.20 -34.15 -28.22
N LYS A 56 10.82 -33.60 -29.26
CA LYS A 56 11.88 -32.60 -29.15
C LYS A 56 11.27 -31.27 -28.68
N THR A 57 10.90 -31.21 -27.41
CA THR A 57 10.64 -29.95 -26.72
C THR A 57 11.95 -29.18 -26.74
N GLU A 58 12.00 -28.10 -27.52
CA GLU A 58 13.07 -27.13 -27.39
C GLU A 58 12.89 -26.47 -26.02
N THR A 59 13.65 -26.94 -25.03
CA THR A 59 13.89 -26.21 -23.80
C THR A 59 14.61 -24.92 -24.20
N VAL A 60 13.82 -23.89 -24.50
CA VAL A 60 14.27 -22.51 -24.46
C VAL A 60 14.78 -22.33 -23.04
N THR A 61 16.10 -22.30 -22.88
CA THR A 61 16.74 -21.91 -21.62
C THR A 61 16.58 -20.40 -21.52
N SER A 62 15.36 -19.95 -21.21
CA SER A 62 15.11 -18.57 -20.85
C SER A 62 15.84 -18.27 -19.55
N ASN A 63 16.51 -17.11 -19.52
CA ASN A 63 17.11 -16.62 -18.29
C ASN A 63 15.97 -16.05 -17.42
N PRO A 64 15.74 -16.53 -16.19
CA PRO A 64 14.64 -16.02 -15.35
C PRO A 64 14.65 -14.51 -15.19
N ASP A 65 15.83 -13.89 -15.03
CA ASP A 65 15.98 -12.44 -14.93
C ASP A 65 15.51 -11.71 -16.21
N SER A 66 15.64 -12.35 -17.38
CA SER A 66 15.19 -11.80 -18.66
C SER A 66 13.69 -11.92 -18.87
N GLU A 67 13.04 -12.91 -18.27
CA GLU A 67 11.57 -13.03 -18.25
C GLU A 67 10.98 -12.00 -17.28
N LEU A 68 11.55 -11.89 -16.07
CA LEU A 68 11.16 -10.87 -15.10
C LEU A 68 11.31 -9.45 -15.67
N ALA A 69 12.44 -9.14 -16.31
CA ALA A 69 12.64 -7.83 -16.95
C ALA A 69 11.61 -7.53 -18.04
N GLN A 70 11.21 -8.54 -18.83
CA GLN A 70 10.19 -8.36 -19.87
C GLN A 70 8.79 -8.16 -19.27
N ASP A 71 8.38 -9.00 -18.32
CA ASP A 71 7.08 -8.87 -17.66
C ASP A 71 6.98 -7.55 -16.87
N PHE A 72 8.07 -7.11 -16.24
CA PHE A 72 8.13 -5.83 -15.54
C PHE A 72 8.08 -4.63 -16.50
N THR A 73 8.74 -4.70 -17.66
CA THR A 73 8.61 -3.66 -18.70
C THR A 73 7.15 -3.51 -19.14
N ASN A 74 6.47 -4.61 -19.44
CA ASN A 74 5.06 -4.59 -19.84
C ASN A 74 4.16 -3.98 -18.75
N TYR A 75 4.41 -4.34 -17.48
CA TYR A 75 3.66 -3.82 -16.34
C TYR A 75 3.86 -2.30 -16.15
N ILE A 76 5.10 -1.81 -16.21
CA ILE A 76 5.40 -0.38 -16.12
C ILE A 76 4.76 0.40 -17.28
N ASP A 77 4.80 -0.14 -18.50
CA ASP A 77 4.15 0.45 -19.67
C ASP A 77 2.62 0.59 -19.48
N GLU A 78 1.96 -0.35 -18.80
CA GLU A 78 0.52 -0.26 -18.47
C GLU A 78 0.25 0.76 -17.35
N ILE A 79 1.06 0.76 -16.28
CA ILE A 79 0.89 1.65 -15.11
C ILE A 79 1.12 3.13 -15.49
N ILE A 80 2.11 3.43 -16.33
CA ILE A 80 2.42 4.80 -16.78
C ILE A 80 1.23 5.46 -17.51
N LEU A 81 0.34 4.68 -18.12
CA LEU A 81 -0.86 5.19 -18.78
C LEU A 81 -1.93 5.70 -17.80
N LEU A 82 -1.94 5.18 -16.57
CA LEU A 82 -2.92 5.56 -15.52
C LEU A 82 -2.44 6.73 -14.65
N ALA A 83 -1.12 6.84 -14.43
CA ALA A 83 -0.53 7.83 -13.52
C ALA A 83 -1.00 9.30 -13.74
N PRO A 84 -1.15 9.81 -14.99
CA PRO A 84 -1.62 11.19 -15.19
C PRO A 84 -3.05 11.46 -14.71
N GLU A 85 -3.91 10.44 -14.65
CA GLU A 85 -5.27 10.55 -14.14
C GLU A 85 -5.31 10.44 -12.62
N GLU A 86 -4.50 9.55 -12.02
CA GLU A 86 -4.33 9.52 -10.55
C GLU A 86 -3.78 10.85 -10.03
N ASP A 87 -2.69 11.38 -10.63
CA ASP A 87 -2.12 12.70 -10.31
C ASP A 87 -3.18 13.82 -10.38
N ARG A 88 -4.06 13.78 -11.40
CA ARG A 88 -5.15 14.75 -11.56
C ARG A 88 -6.17 14.65 -10.43
N ILE A 89 -6.55 13.44 -10.03
CA ILE A 89 -7.56 13.19 -9.00
C ILE A 89 -7.02 13.52 -7.61
N ILE A 90 -5.80 13.08 -7.29
CA ILE A 90 -5.14 13.42 -6.02
C ILE A 90 -4.86 14.93 -5.94
N GLY A 91 -4.47 15.57 -7.05
CA GLY A 91 -4.32 17.01 -7.12
C GLY A 91 -5.60 17.80 -6.82
N LEU A 92 -6.79 17.27 -7.16
CA LEU A 92 -8.07 17.86 -6.77
C LEU A 92 -8.30 17.74 -5.26
N TYR A 93 -8.08 16.57 -4.66
CA TYR A 93 -8.19 16.36 -3.22
C TYR A 93 -7.24 17.27 -2.43
N ASP A 94 -5.97 17.36 -2.85
CA ASP A 94 -4.96 18.22 -2.23
C ASP A 94 -5.29 19.72 -2.38
N SER A 95 -6.05 20.11 -3.40
CA SER A 95 -6.46 21.51 -3.63
C SER A 95 -7.47 22.03 -2.61
N VAL A 96 -8.13 21.14 -1.85
CA VAL A 96 -9.18 21.49 -0.86
C VAL A 96 -8.89 20.96 0.55
N THR A 97 -7.71 20.38 0.78
CA THR A 97 -7.30 19.83 2.08
C THR A 97 -5.98 20.40 2.60
N GLY A 98 -5.60 20.02 3.83
CA GLY A 98 -4.36 20.44 4.46
C GLY A 98 -4.23 21.97 4.55
N ALA A 99 -3.17 22.52 3.96
CA ALA A 99 -2.93 23.96 3.92
C ALA A 99 -3.89 24.73 2.98
N ASN A 100 -4.60 24.02 2.09
CA ASN A 100 -5.56 24.60 1.14
C ASN A 100 -7.02 24.48 1.60
N TYR A 101 -7.28 23.86 2.76
CA TYR A 101 -8.64 23.71 3.29
C TYR A 101 -9.30 25.07 3.56
N VAL A 102 -10.56 25.21 3.12
CA VAL A 102 -11.36 26.43 3.28
C VAL A 102 -12.63 26.17 4.07
N SER A 103 -13.38 25.11 3.74
CA SER A 103 -14.62 24.73 4.43
C SER A 103 -15.02 23.29 4.10
N ASP A 104 -15.80 22.68 4.99
CA ASP A 104 -16.41 21.36 4.81
C ASP A 104 -17.28 21.27 3.55
N GLU A 105 -17.99 22.35 3.20
CA GLU A 105 -18.83 22.42 1.99
C GLU A 105 -17.99 22.25 0.71
N ILE A 106 -16.86 22.94 0.63
CA ILE A 106 -15.95 22.86 -0.54
C ILE A 106 -15.31 21.46 -0.60
N LEU A 107 -14.85 20.94 0.54
CA LEU A 107 -14.28 19.59 0.62
C LEU A 107 -15.30 18.52 0.20
N TYR A 108 -16.54 18.61 0.71
CA TYR A 108 -17.63 17.68 0.41
C TYR A 108 -17.95 17.64 -1.08
N TYR A 109 -18.19 18.79 -1.73
CA TYR A 109 -18.53 18.80 -3.15
C TYR A 109 -17.35 18.37 -4.04
N THR A 110 -16.12 18.77 -3.74
CA THR A 110 -14.94 18.28 -4.48
C THR A 110 -14.74 16.76 -4.31
N LEU A 111 -15.00 16.22 -3.12
CA LEU A 111 -14.97 14.76 -2.91
C LEU A 111 -16.07 14.05 -3.70
N LEU A 112 -17.32 14.53 -3.62
CA LEU A 112 -18.50 13.88 -4.19
C LEU A 112 -18.56 13.98 -5.72
N ASP A 113 -18.34 15.17 -6.27
CA ASP A 113 -18.59 15.46 -7.69
C ASP A 113 -17.37 15.19 -8.57
N ASP A 114 -16.15 15.40 -8.05
CA ASP A 114 -14.91 15.31 -8.85
C ASP A 114 -14.00 14.13 -8.46
N VAL A 115 -13.66 13.97 -7.17
CA VAL A 115 -12.65 12.99 -6.72
C VAL A 115 -13.21 11.57 -6.74
N LEU A 116 -14.31 11.29 -6.05
CA LEU A 116 -14.84 9.93 -5.90
C LEU A 116 -15.23 9.28 -7.24
N PRO A 117 -15.88 9.98 -8.21
CA PRO A 117 -16.21 9.39 -9.50
C PRO A 117 -14.97 9.07 -10.34
N GLY A 118 -13.97 9.97 -10.34
CA GLY A 118 -12.70 9.75 -11.03
C GLY A 118 -11.89 8.63 -10.40
N TYR A 119 -11.72 8.65 -9.07
CA TYR A 119 -10.94 7.65 -8.36
C TYR A 119 -11.56 6.25 -8.46
N ARG A 120 -12.89 6.15 -8.46
CA ARG A 120 -13.58 4.88 -8.75
C ARG A 120 -13.24 4.33 -10.14
N GLN A 121 -13.17 5.20 -11.15
CA GLN A 121 -12.84 4.78 -12.51
C GLN A 121 -11.36 4.37 -12.62
N PHE A 122 -10.46 5.13 -11.98
CA PHE A 122 -9.04 4.77 -11.85
C PHE A 122 -8.85 3.39 -11.19
N VAL A 123 -9.50 3.10 -10.06
CA VAL A 123 -9.43 1.77 -9.40
C VAL A 123 -9.92 0.66 -10.34
N VAL A 124 -11.02 0.88 -11.07
CA VAL A 124 -11.52 -0.10 -12.04
C VAL A 124 -10.52 -0.35 -13.18
N GLU A 125 -9.84 0.69 -13.66
CA GLU A 125 -8.81 0.56 -14.72
C GLU A 125 -7.54 -0.12 -14.19
N LEU A 126 -7.11 0.23 -12.97
CA LEU A 126 -5.99 -0.42 -12.28
C LEU A 126 -6.25 -1.92 -12.12
N GLU A 127 -7.43 -2.32 -11.65
CA GLU A 127 -7.86 -3.73 -11.51
C GLU A 127 -7.97 -4.50 -12.85
N THR A 128 -7.84 -3.84 -14.01
CA THR A 128 -7.76 -4.56 -15.31
C THR A 128 -6.35 -5.01 -15.69
N ILE A 129 -5.32 -4.47 -15.02
CA ILE A 129 -3.93 -4.84 -15.24
C ILE A 129 -3.71 -6.22 -14.59
N MET A 130 -3.28 -7.20 -15.37
CA MET A 130 -3.16 -8.59 -14.93
C MET A 130 -1.76 -9.13 -15.22
N PRO A 131 -0.75 -8.81 -14.38
CA PRO A 131 0.61 -9.31 -14.55
C PRO A 131 0.65 -10.83 -14.54
N LYS A 132 1.62 -11.43 -15.25
CA LYS A 132 1.78 -12.89 -15.32
C LYS A 132 2.81 -13.44 -14.35
N ASN A 133 3.82 -12.63 -14.04
CA ASN A 133 4.87 -13.00 -13.09
C ASN A 133 4.33 -12.90 -11.65
N PRO A 134 4.42 -13.94 -10.81
CA PRO A 134 3.88 -13.91 -9.45
C PRO A 134 4.37 -12.74 -8.60
N ARG A 135 5.66 -12.38 -8.71
CA ARG A 135 6.22 -11.24 -7.95
C ARG A 135 5.62 -9.89 -8.38
N ILE A 136 5.25 -9.77 -9.65
CA ILE A 136 4.61 -8.55 -10.18
C ILE A 136 3.11 -8.56 -9.86
N GLN A 137 2.49 -9.74 -9.73
CA GLN A 137 1.14 -9.87 -9.16
C GLN A 137 1.12 -9.40 -7.70
N ASP A 138 2.01 -9.93 -6.85
CA ASP A 138 2.15 -9.51 -5.45
C ASP A 138 2.39 -7.99 -5.31
N LEU A 139 3.26 -7.42 -6.17
CA LEU A 139 3.47 -5.97 -6.26
C LEU A 139 2.18 -5.24 -6.65
N HIS A 140 1.47 -5.70 -7.67
CA HIS A 140 0.27 -5.02 -8.16
C HIS A 140 -0.89 -5.08 -7.16
N GLU A 141 -1.03 -6.19 -6.42
CA GLU A 141 -1.99 -6.34 -5.33
C GLU A 141 -1.79 -5.27 -4.23
N LEU A 142 -0.54 -4.89 -3.89
CA LEU A 142 -0.27 -3.77 -2.97
C LEU A 142 -0.81 -2.43 -3.49
N TYR A 143 -0.74 -2.18 -4.79
CA TYR A 143 -1.30 -0.96 -5.40
C TYR A 143 -2.82 -0.98 -5.36
N ILE A 144 -3.44 -2.10 -5.75
CA ILE A 144 -4.90 -2.29 -5.67
C ILE A 144 -5.40 -2.13 -4.24
N GLU A 145 -4.70 -2.70 -3.24
CA GLU A 145 -5.08 -2.56 -1.82
C GLU A 145 -4.94 -1.10 -1.36
N GLY A 146 -3.82 -0.44 -1.70
CA GLY A 146 -3.59 0.97 -1.37
C GLY A 146 -4.66 1.89 -1.97
N ALA A 147 -4.97 1.70 -3.25
CA ALA A 147 -5.98 2.48 -3.96
C ALA A 147 -7.39 2.21 -3.42
N ASN A 148 -7.81 0.95 -3.25
CA ASN A 148 -9.10 0.64 -2.64
C ASN A 148 -9.23 1.19 -1.21
N THR A 149 -8.15 1.16 -0.42
CA THR A 149 -8.12 1.77 0.93
C THR A 149 -8.32 3.28 0.87
N GLN A 150 -7.68 3.97 -0.07
CA GLN A 150 -7.85 5.41 -0.29
C GLN A 150 -9.26 5.76 -0.77
N TYR A 151 -9.83 4.99 -1.70
CA TYR A 151 -11.22 5.14 -2.16
C TYR A 151 -12.24 5.00 -1.03
N ASN A 152 -12.08 3.98 -0.18
CA ASN A 152 -12.91 3.76 1.00
C ASN A 152 -12.78 4.91 2.00
N ALA A 153 -11.56 5.43 2.20
CA ALA A 153 -11.33 6.59 3.05
C ALA A 153 -12.05 7.85 2.52
N PHE A 154 -11.98 8.16 1.23
CA PHE A 154 -12.74 9.27 0.63
C PHE A 154 -14.24 9.11 0.82
N THR A 155 -14.77 7.89 0.70
CA THR A 155 -16.19 7.58 0.98
C THR A 155 -16.54 7.88 2.44
N LEU A 156 -15.70 7.47 3.40
CA LEU A 156 -15.90 7.79 4.82
C LEU A 156 -15.80 9.30 5.13
N MET A 157 -14.93 10.04 4.43
CA MET A 157 -14.86 11.50 4.58
C MET A 157 -16.19 12.17 4.18
N ILE A 158 -16.82 11.72 3.09
CA ILE A 158 -18.13 12.23 2.67
C ILE A 158 -19.18 12.00 3.76
N SER A 159 -19.33 10.76 4.26
CA SER A 159 -20.30 10.46 5.33
C SER A 159 -20.01 11.22 6.62
N ALA A 160 -18.74 11.38 7.00
CA ALA A 160 -18.36 12.19 8.16
C ALA A 160 -18.73 13.68 8.01
N LEU A 161 -18.64 14.24 6.80
CA LEU A 161 -19.04 15.62 6.51
C LEU A 161 -20.56 15.79 6.54
N GLU A 162 -21.32 14.83 6.02
CA GLU A 162 -22.80 14.80 6.05
C GLU A 162 -23.35 14.68 7.47
N GLU A 163 -22.82 13.74 8.25
CA GLU A 163 -23.27 13.45 9.62
C GLU A 163 -22.64 14.36 10.68
N GLN A 164 -21.63 15.15 10.29
CA GLN A 164 -20.78 15.96 11.17
C GLN A 164 -20.09 15.10 12.26
N ASP A 165 -19.70 13.88 11.88
CA ASP A 165 -19.08 12.90 12.78
C ASP A 165 -17.54 12.92 12.75
N MET A 166 -16.97 13.40 13.84
CA MET A 166 -15.52 13.44 14.05
C MET A 166 -14.89 12.05 14.24
N GLU A 167 -15.64 11.04 14.67
CA GLU A 167 -15.12 9.67 14.80
C GLU A 167 -14.94 9.03 13.42
N THR A 168 -15.96 9.07 12.57
CA THR A 168 -15.86 8.65 11.15
C THR A 168 -14.79 9.45 10.40
N MET A 169 -14.67 10.77 10.62
CA MET A 169 -13.57 11.55 10.04
C MET A 169 -12.19 11.05 10.51
N THR A 170 -12.06 10.63 11.77
CA THR A 170 -10.80 10.06 12.29
C THR A 170 -10.49 8.71 11.63
N GLN A 171 -11.49 7.85 11.45
CA GLN A 171 -11.36 6.57 10.74
C GLN A 171 -10.96 6.77 9.27
N ALA A 172 -11.54 7.76 8.59
CA ALA A 172 -11.19 8.11 7.22
C ALA A 172 -9.71 8.52 7.10
N ASN A 173 -9.22 9.38 8.01
CA ASN A 173 -7.81 9.77 8.04
C ASN A 173 -6.87 8.59 8.31
N GLN A 174 -7.25 7.65 9.19
CA GLN A 174 -6.49 6.40 9.41
C GLN A 174 -6.43 5.54 8.14
N GLY A 175 -7.53 5.47 7.37
CA GLY A 175 -7.54 4.82 6.05
C GLY A 175 -6.57 5.48 5.07
N LEU A 176 -6.52 6.81 5.00
CA LEU A 176 -5.54 7.52 4.16
C LEU A 176 -4.08 7.25 4.60
N ASP A 177 -3.82 7.13 5.90
CA ASP A 177 -2.48 6.78 6.40
C ASP A 177 -2.09 5.33 6.09
N GLN A 178 -3.05 4.39 6.14
CA GLN A 178 -2.84 3.01 5.69
C GLN A 178 -2.59 2.94 4.17
N ALA A 179 -3.38 3.65 3.36
CA ALA A 179 -3.18 3.73 1.91
C ALA A 179 -1.78 4.28 1.56
N ARG A 180 -1.35 5.36 2.21
CA ARG A 180 0.02 5.90 2.08
C ARG A 180 1.11 4.91 2.49
N ALA A 181 0.82 3.98 3.40
CA ALA A 181 1.76 2.93 3.75
C ALA A 181 1.88 1.89 2.63
N LEU A 182 0.74 1.36 2.16
CA LEU A 182 0.67 0.39 1.06
C LEU A 182 1.31 0.92 -0.23
N LEU A 183 1.00 2.15 -0.64
CA LEU A 183 1.56 2.78 -1.85
C LEU A 183 3.07 3.05 -1.73
N ARG A 184 3.59 3.30 -0.53
CA ARG A 184 5.04 3.42 -0.32
C ARG A 184 5.73 2.05 -0.37
N ASP A 185 5.09 1.02 0.18
CA ASP A 185 5.65 -0.33 0.19
C ASP A 185 5.62 -0.93 -1.25
N TRP A 186 4.58 -0.61 -2.05
CA TRP A 186 4.55 -0.79 -3.51
C TRP A 186 5.74 -0.10 -4.20
N LEU A 187 5.97 1.18 -3.93
CA LEU A 187 7.08 1.93 -4.53
C LEU A 187 8.45 1.31 -4.22
N TYR A 188 8.66 0.81 -2.99
CA TYR A 188 9.91 0.14 -2.62
C TYR A 188 10.13 -1.18 -3.37
N GLU A 189 9.10 -1.98 -3.60
CA GLU A 189 9.22 -3.21 -4.39
C GLU A 189 9.35 -2.90 -5.91
N LEU A 190 8.70 -1.84 -6.39
CA LEU A 190 8.88 -1.29 -7.74
C LEU A 190 10.34 -0.89 -8.00
N GLU A 191 10.95 -0.14 -7.06
CA GLU A 191 12.37 0.24 -7.09
C GLU A 191 13.30 -0.98 -6.99
N ALA A 192 12.94 -2.00 -6.19
CA ALA A 192 13.72 -3.23 -6.06
C ALA A 192 13.75 -4.04 -7.37
N ILE A 193 12.61 -4.26 -8.03
CA ILE A 193 12.55 -4.97 -9.32
C ILE A 193 13.24 -4.15 -10.41
N SER A 194 13.09 -2.82 -10.43
CA SER A 194 13.83 -1.94 -11.35
C SER A 194 15.35 -2.09 -11.19
N ALA A 195 15.86 -2.10 -9.95
CA ALA A 195 17.28 -2.27 -9.67
C ALA A 195 17.83 -3.66 -10.05
N GLU A 196 17.01 -4.71 -9.91
CA GLU A 196 17.35 -6.10 -10.26
C GLU A 196 17.37 -6.34 -11.78
N THR A 197 16.37 -5.81 -12.48
CA THR A 197 16.16 -6.02 -13.93
C THR A 197 16.91 -5.01 -14.80
N GLY A 198 17.25 -3.84 -14.26
CA GLY A 198 17.80 -2.71 -15.02
C GLY A 198 16.76 -1.92 -15.85
N VAL A 199 15.47 -2.20 -15.68
CA VAL A 199 14.36 -1.48 -16.34
C VAL A 199 14.17 -0.11 -15.69
N SER A 200 14.02 0.94 -16.51
CA SER A 200 13.82 2.33 -16.08
C SER A 200 12.39 2.56 -15.57
N LEU A 201 12.24 3.44 -14.56
CA LEU A 201 10.96 4.02 -14.12
C LEU A 201 10.75 5.45 -14.68
N GLN A 202 11.57 5.87 -15.66
CA GLN A 202 11.57 7.17 -16.34
C GLN A 202 11.22 7.04 -17.81
#